data_AF-A0A7V0T8I1-F1
#
_entry.id   AF-A0A7V0T8I1-F1
#
_cell.length_a   1.000
_cell.length_b   1.000
_cell.length_c   1.000
_cell.angle_alpha   90.00
_cell.angle_beta   90.00
_cell.angle_gamma   90.00
#
_symmetry.space_group_name_H-M   'P 1'
#
loop_
_entity.id
_entity.type
_entity.pdbx_description
1 polymer ?
#
loop_
_entity_poly.entity_id
_entity_poly.type
_entity_poly.pdbx_seq_one_letter_code
_entity_poly.pdbx_strand_id
1 'polypeptide(L)'
;MKINGKSSENCYLFFSRLGIQKILQKMLLTALFLGQLAYYQACEKELPLSVFLDDYDHYEPELRIEAILDPVNAMNSIVRVDRSVRIDDIEIYNGLDDDGDWQGFSDLNGNGKWDPGEPLNDDLGEDGLDSSEFPFLQPDAGEGNGRPDPGEPNVDEYDEILPMLHDSTATVWLTKACDGLRHEFIWQAKADSFEIIQNPQSRNDPNIDPIIEMNYYGAYRPKEDFYLDCSESYIFTIRFDNPASVFYGLEINGETKPLPAPQFIKFSPSEITSLEESDTLFAAYGDTNFIFWLSDLETSTYYVEMESYFSPDSIVPFYTHPSFPSSEFLNGIPDYVIGLEPLTGQILPGLYRFSVSVMDPAFGNYYYSNLPIKDPEKSNLRDQEGRVVIGVVGSIAKNSVWLRVQ
;
A
#
# COMPACT_ATOMS: atom_id res chain seq x y z
N MET A 1 29.85 4.29 -6.22
CA MET A 1 31.28 4.53 -5.95
C MET A 1 32.00 3.19 -6.01
N LYS A 2 32.74 2.91 -7.09
CA LYS A 2 33.55 1.69 -7.30
C LYS A 2 35.02 2.06 -7.10
N ILE A 3 35.76 1.26 -6.34
CA ILE A 3 37.23 1.40 -6.24
C ILE A 3 37.85 0.06 -6.64
N ASN A 4 38.47 0.04 -7.81
CA ASN A 4 39.37 -1.00 -8.28
C ASN A 4 40.81 -0.50 -8.09
N GLY A 5 41.64 -1.27 -7.38
CA GLY A 5 43.09 -1.06 -7.31
C GLY A 5 43.81 -1.90 -8.36
N LYS A 6 44.42 -1.23 -9.35
CA LYS A 6 45.45 -1.78 -10.25
C LYS A 6 46.83 -1.40 -9.71
N SER A 7 47.83 -2.25 -9.90
CA SER A 7 49.23 -1.83 -10.03
C SER A 7 49.80 -2.28 -11.38
N SER A 8 50.40 -1.31 -12.08
CA SER A 8 51.23 -1.40 -13.30
C SER A 8 52.70 -1.65 -12.91
N GLU A 9 53.67 -2.08 -13.74
CA GLU A 9 54.14 -1.65 -15.07
C GLU A 9 55.02 -2.79 -15.68
N ASN A 10 54.86 -3.24 -16.93
CA ASN A 10 55.48 -2.78 -18.21
C ASN A 10 57.03 -2.75 -18.31
N CYS A 11 57.60 -3.61 -19.18
CA CYS A 11 58.37 -3.21 -20.38
C CYS A 11 58.91 -4.41 -21.21
N TYR A 12 58.45 -4.50 -22.49
CA TYR A 12 59.13 -4.87 -23.76
C TYR A 12 59.99 -6.17 -23.87
N LEU A 13 59.98 -6.98 -24.94
CA LEU A 13 59.98 -6.70 -26.39
C LEU A 13 59.49 -7.91 -27.24
N PHE A 14 59.02 -7.53 -28.43
CA PHE A 14 58.58 -8.24 -29.64
C PHE A 14 59.25 -9.57 -30.10
N PHE A 15 58.38 -10.47 -30.62
CA PHE A 15 58.47 -11.36 -31.82
C PHE A 15 59.61 -12.41 -31.89
N SER A 16 59.43 -13.66 -32.32
CA SER A 16 58.35 -14.40 -32.99
C SER A 16 58.77 -15.88 -33.07
N ARG A 17 57.80 -16.81 -33.07
CA ARG A 17 57.71 -17.97 -33.98
C ARG A 17 56.47 -18.81 -33.64
N LEU A 18 55.44 -18.69 -34.48
CA LEU A 18 54.42 -19.73 -34.71
C LEU A 18 55.15 -21.01 -35.18
N GLY A 19 54.65 -22.22 -35.00
CA GLY A 19 53.34 -22.74 -34.66
C GLY A 19 53.50 -24.24 -34.37
N ILE A 20 52.40 -24.91 -34.04
CA ILE A 20 52.25 -26.33 -33.63
C ILE A 20 51.91 -26.53 -32.13
N GLN A 21 52.36 -25.70 -31.19
CA GLN A 21 51.88 -25.80 -29.78
C GLN A 21 50.51 -25.15 -29.51
N LYS A 22 50.08 -24.19 -30.33
CA LYS A 22 48.82 -23.42 -30.10
C LYS A 22 47.53 -24.20 -30.34
N ILE A 23 47.56 -25.32 -31.07
CA ILE A 23 46.34 -26.10 -31.37
C ILE A 23 46.02 -27.07 -30.22
N LEU A 24 47.02 -27.76 -29.66
CA LEU A 24 46.82 -28.57 -28.45
C LEU A 24 46.49 -27.72 -27.22
N GLN A 25 47.13 -26.56 -27.07
CA GLN A 25 46.86 -25.67 -25.93
C GLN A 25 45.49 -24.98 -26.06
N LYS A 26 45.01 -24.67 -27.28
CA LYS A 26 43.63 -24.21 -27.50
C LYS A 26 42.62 -25.31 -27.24
N MET A 27 42.82 -26.55 -27.68
CA MET A 27 41.87 -27.64 -27.38
C MET A 27 41.82 -27.96 -25.88
N LEU A 28 42.95 -27.89 -25.16
CA LEU A 28 42.99 -28.07 -23.71
C LEU A 28 42.35 -26.88 -22.97
N LEU A 29 42.60 -25.63 -23.39
CA LEU A 29 41.93 -24.44 -22.80
C LEU A 29 40.44 -24.41 -23.10
N THR A 30 39.99 -24.85 -24.28
CA THR A 30 38.57 -24.85 -24.65
C THR A 30 37.82 -25.94 -23.88
N ALA A 31 38.44 -27.10 -23.62
CA ALA A 31 37.88 -28.13 -22.73
C ALA A 31 37.85 -27.69 -21.26
N LEU A 32 38.86 -26.94 -20.79
CA LEU A 32 38.85 -26.33 -19.45
C LEU A 32 37.84 -25.17 -19.34
N PHE A 33 37.63 -24.38 -20.40
CA PHE A 33 36.60 -23.34 -20.44
C PHE A 33 35.19 -23.92 -20.55
N LEU A 34 34.98 -25.00 -21.33
CA LEU A 34 33.70 -25.70 -21.40
C LEU A 34 33.40 -26.47 -20.11
N GLY A 35 34.42 -27.02 -19.45
CA GLY A 35 34.30 -27.65 -18.12
C GLY A 35 34.04 -26.63 -17.00
N GLN A 36 34.61 -25.42 -17.09
CA GLN A 36 34.29 -24.32 -16.18
C GLN A 36 32.92 -23.71 -16.47
N LEU A 37 32.51 -23.55 -17.74
CA LEU A 37 31.14 -23.12 -18.09
C LEU A 37 30.07 -24.14 -17.68
N ALA A 38 30.36 -25.44 -17.74
CA ALA A 38 29.46 -26.49 -17.23
C ALA A 38 29.39 -26.52 -15.70
N TYR A 39 30.42 -26.01 -15.00
CA TYR A 39 30.42 -25.85 -13.54
C TYR A 39 29.64 -24.59 -13.08
N TYR A 40 29.30 -23.69 -14.01
CA TYR A 40 28.39 -22.56 -13.79
C TYR A 40 26.95 -22.88 -14.21
N GLN A 41 26.57 -24.14 -14.37
CA GLN A 41 25.18 -24.51 -14.10
C GLN A 41 25.01 -24.45 -12.59
N ALA A 42 24.76 -23.24 -12.10
CA ALA A 42 24.33 -23.02 -10.74
C ALA A 42 23.19 -24.00 -10.47
N CYS A 43 23.42 -24.91 -9.53
CA CYS A 43 22.37 -25.66 -8.91
C CYS A 43 21.54 -24.63 -8.13
N GLU A 44 20.53 -24.07 -8.79
CA GLU A 44 19.48 -23.34 -8.09
C GLU A 44 18.68 -24.41 -7.34
N LYS A 45 18.96 -24.51 -6.04
CA LYS A 45 18.21 -25.37 -5.14
C LYS A 45 17.14 -24.48 -4.51
N GLU A 46 15.89 -24.75 -4.83
CA GLU A 46 14.77 -24.24 -4.05
C GLU A 46 14.88 -24.81 -2.64
N LEU A 47 15.04 -23.91 -1.67
CA LEU A 47 15.05 -24.26 -0.26
C LEU A 47 13.63 -24.11 0.24
N PRO A 48 13.00 -25.17 0.77
CA PRO A 48 11.71 -25.01 1.41
C PRO A 48 11.85 -24.08 2.60
N LEU A 49 10.82 -23.27 2.88
CA LEU A 49 10.79 -22.34 4.01
C LEU A 49 11.14 -23.03 5.33
N SER A 50 10.84 -24.33 5.43
CA SER A 50 11.17 -25.18 6.58
C SER A 50 12.65 -25.20 6.97
N VAL A 51 13.57 -24.84 6.06
CA VAL A 51 15.02 -24.78 6.34
C VAL A 51 15.39 -23.53 7.14
N PHE A 52 14.51 -22.53 7.17
CA PHE A 52 14.70 -21.27 7.91
C PHE A 52 13.90 -21.22 9.21
N LEU A 53 13.20 -22.29 9.61
CA LEU A 53 12.36 -22.31 10.82
C LEU A 53 13.17 -21.92 12.07
N ASP A 54 14.37 -22.50 12.21
CA ASP A 54 15.28 -22.24 13.33
C ASP A 54 15.69 -20.75 13.42
N ASP A 55 15.68 -20.01 12.30
CA ASP A 55 16.01 -18.57 12.28
C ASP A 55 14.91 -17.71 12.94
N TYR A 56 13.70 -18.28 13.13
CA TYR A 56 12.53 -17.61 13.69
C TYR A 56 12.02 -18.23 15.01
N ASP A 57 12.75 -19.18 15.60
CA ASP A 57 12.37 -19.86 16.86
C ASP A 57 12.17 -18.89 18.05
N HIS A 58 12.72 -17.69 17.97
CA HIS A 58 12.62 -16.65 19.01
C HIS A 58 11.81 -15.43 18.54
N TYR A 59 11.07 -15.57 17.44
CA TYR A 59 10.22 -14.52 16.94
C TYR A 59 9.02 -14.32 17.86
N GLU A 60 8.81 -13.08 18.28
CA GLU A 60 7.60 -12.64 18.97
C GLU A 60 6.81 -11.75 18.00
N PRO A 61 5.47 -11.89 17.90
CA PRO A 61 4.65 -10.98 17.12
C PRO A 61 4.93 -9.52 17.50
N GLU A 62 5.10 -8.67 16.50
CA GLU A 62 5.32 -7.25 16.66
C GLU A 62 4.03 -6.48 16.36
N LEU A 63 3.90 -5.27 16.92
CA LEU A 63 2.73 -4.41 16.72
C LEU A 63 3.04 -3.28 15.76
N ARG A 64 2.27 -3.20 14.67
CA ARG A 64 2.22 -2.01 13.81
C ARG A 64 0.98 -1.21 14.15
N ILE A 65 1.17 0.04 14.57
CA ILE A 65 0.07 0.94 14.91
C ILE A 65 0.12 2.16 14.01
N GLU A 66 -1.00 2.44 13.34
CA GLU A 66 -1.18 3.61 12.48
C GLU A 66 -2.40 4.39 12.96
N ALA A 67 -2.21 5.64 13.35
CA ALA A 67 -3.28 6.50 13.83
C ALA A 67 -3.35 7.78 12.99
N ILE A 68 -4.49 8.00 12.35
CA ILE A 68 -4.72 9.13 11.45
C ILE A 68 -5.94 9.91 11.94
N LEU A 69 -5.77 11.19 12.21
CA LEU A 69 -6.87 12.13 12.47
C LEU A 69 -7.33 12.82 11.19
N ASP A 70 -8.64 12.91 11.02
CA ASP A 70 -9.26 13.81 10.05
C ASP A 70 -9.86 15.02 10.82
N PRO A 71 -9.22 16.20 10.77
CA PRO A 71 -9.72 17.39 11.47
C PRO A 71 -10.91 18.05 10.77
N VAL A 72 -11.24 17.64 9.53
CA VAL A 72 -12.43 18.13 8.81
C VAL A 72 -13.67 17.34 9.26
N ASN A 73 -13.52 16.03 9.38
CA ASN A 73 -14.56 15.15 9.88
C ASN A 73 -13.95 14.12 10.83
N ALA A 74 -14.07 14.37 12.13
CA ALA A 74 -13.45 13.52 13.14
C ALA A 74 -13.84 12.05 12.99
N MET A 75 -15.08 11.73 12.59
CA MET A 75 -15.56 10.37 12.36
C MET A 75 -14.79 9.58 11.29
N ASN A 76 -14.08 10.28 10.40
CA ASN A 76 -13.17 9.66 9.41
C ASN A 76 -11.80 9.31 9.99
N SER A 77 -11.49 9.71 11.23
CA SER A 77 -10.27 9.31 11.92
C SER A 77 -10.25 7.79 12.12
N ILE A 78 -9.06 7.20 12.12
CA ILE A 78 -8.90 5.75 12.19
C ILE A 78 -7.62 5.40 12.94
N VAL A 79 -7.67 4.35 13.76
CA VAL A 79 -6.50 3.74 14.38
C VAL A 79 -6.46 2.27 14.02
N ARG A 80 -5.44 1.88 13.25
CA ARG A 80 -5.15 0.48 12.94
C ARG A 80 -4.14 -0.06 13.94
N VAL A 81 -4.41 -1.26 14.42
CA VAL A 81 -3.52 -2.00 15.31
C VAL A 81 -3.36 -3.38 14.68
N ASP A 82 -2.23 -3.59 14.04
CA ASP A 82 -1.94 -4.81 13.29
C ASP A 82 -0.83 -5.58 14.03
N ARG A 83 -0.93 -6.91 14.01
CA ARG A 83 0.15 -7.79 14.48
C ARG A 83 0.90 -8.36 13.29
N SER A 84 2.21 -8.44 13.41
CA SER A 84 3.00 -9.21 12.46
C SER A 84 2.88 -10.70 12.77
N VAL A 85 2.83 -11.49 11.72
CA VAL A 85 2.80 -12.95 11.78
C VAL A 85 4.12 -13.52 11.29
N ARG A 86 4.44 -14.74 11.68
CA ARG A 86 5.60 -15.42 11.13
C ARG A 86 5.34 -15.79 9.67
N ILE A 87 6.42 -15.88 8.89
CA ILE A 87 6.31 -16.29 7.48
C ILE A 87 5.88 -17.77 7.33
N ASP A 88 6.06 -18.57 8.38
CA ASP A 88 5.65 -19.96 8.49
C ASP A 88 4.43 -20.14 9.40
N ASP A 89 3.72 -19.04 9.72
CA ASP A 89 2.50 -19.10 10.51
C ASP A 89 1.37 -19.66 9.64
N ILE A 90 1.08 -20.94 9.81
CA ILE A 90 -0.04 -21.63 9.17
C ILE A 90 -1.34 -21.48 9.97
N GLU A 91 -1.34 -20.84 11.14
CA GLU A 91 -2.58 -20.71 11.93
C GLU A 91 -3.56 -19.72 11.31
N ILE A 92 -3.05 -18.78 10.49
CA ILE A 92 -3.87 -17.81 9.74
C ILE A 92 -4.33 -18.32 8.37
N TYR A 93 -3.80 -19.45 7.91
CA TYR A 93 -4.17 -20.13 6.67
C TYR A 93 -4.79 -21.47 7.05
N ASN A 94 -6.10 -21.47 7.30
CA ASN A 94 -6.78 -22.64 7.84
C ASN A 94 -7.20 -23.62 6.73
N GLY A 95 -7.06 -23.23 5.47
CA GLY A 95 -7.40 -24.03 4.30
C GLY A 95 -8.90 -24.23 4.14
N LEU A 96 -9.70 -23.31 4.67
CA LEU A 96 -11.16 -23.34 4.61
C LEU A 96 -11.64 -22.10 3.86
N ASP A 97 -12.84 -22.24 3.31
CA ASP A 97 -13.67 -21.15 2.80
C ASP A 97 -14.52 -20.64 3.98
N ASP A 98 -14.04 -19.61 4.68
CA ASP A 98 -14.65 -19.07 5.89
C ASP A 98 -15.88 -18.17 5.60
N ASP A 99 -16.01 -17.65 4.37
CA ASP A 99 -17.08 -16.72 3.99
C ASP A 99 -18.16 -17.34 3.07
N GLY A 100 -17.87 -18.51 2.50
CA GLY A 100 -18.79 -19.37 1.77
C GLY A 100 -18.91 -19.06 0.27
N ASP A 101 -17.95 -18.36 -0.31
CA ASP A 101 -18.00 -17.92 -1.71
C ASP A 101 -17.28 -18.85 -2.71
N TRP A 102 -16.54 -19.85 -2.21
CA TRP A 102 -15.93 -20.92 -3.01
C TRP A 102 -16.96 -21.75 -3.79
N GLN A 103 -16.67 -21.99 -5.06
CA GLN A 103 -17.54 -22.75 -5.97
C GLN A 103 -16.83 -23.99 -6.51
N GLY A 104 -17.30 -25.16 -6.06
CA GLY A 104 -16.84 -26.44 -6.60
C GLY A 104 -17.25 -26.69 -8.05
N PHE A 105 -16.75 -27.79 -8.62
CA PHE A 105 -17.01 -28.15 -10.01
C PHE A 105 -18.50 -28.31 -10.36
N SER A 106 -18.82 -28.09 -11.63
CA SER A 106 -20.19 -28.24 -12.16
C SER A 106 -20.44 -29.65 -12.71
N ASP A 107 -21.10 -30.53 -11.93
CA ASP A 107 -21.50 -31.88 -12.34
C ASP A 107 -22.65 -31.87 -13.36
N LEU A 108 -22.31 -31.74 -14.65
CA LEU A 108 -23.30 -31.62 -15.73
C LEU A 108 -24.00 -32.95 -16.03
N ASN A 109 -23.35 -34.08 -15.74
CA ASN A 109 -23.89 -35.41 -16.02
C ASN A 109 -24.51 -36.13 -14.80
N GLY A 110 -24.37 -35.55 -13.60
CA GLY A 110 -25.02 -35.98 -12.37
C GLY A 110 -24.39 -37.22 -11.74
N ASN A 111 -23.10 -37.49 -11.97
CA ASN A 111 -22.43 -38.68 -11.44
C ASN A 111 -21.68 -38.46 -10.11
N GLY A 112 -21.67 -37.22 -9.61
CA GLY A 112 -21.03 -36.80 -8.37
C GLY A 112 -19.51 -36.71 -8.45
N LYS A 113 -18.93 -36.55 -9.65
CA LYS A 113 -17.50 -36.38 -9.91
C LYS A 113 -17.29 -35.40 -11.06
N TRP A 114 -16.15 -34.72 -11.04
CA TRP A 114 -15.74 -33.95 -12.20
C TRP A 114 -15.37 -34.87 -13.36
N ASP A 115 -15.86 -34.54 -14.57
CA ASP A 115 -15.46 -35.18 -15.82
C ASP A 115 -14.84 -34.18 -16.82
N PRO A 116 -13.92 -34.64 -17.69
CA PRO A 116 -13.33 -33.78 -18.72
C PRO A 116 -14.39 -33.09 -19.59
N GLY A 117 -14.37 -31.75 -19.58
CA GLY A 117 -15.33 -30.89 -20.29
C GLY A 117 -16.41 -30.27 -19.39
N GLU A 118 -16.42 -30.60 -18.10
CA GLU A 118 -17.19 -29.89 -17.08
C GLU A 118 -16.37 -28.72 -16.50
N PRO A 119 -17.00 -27.58 -16.18
CA PRO A 119 -16.32 -26.47 -15.49
C PRO A 119 -15.78 -26.90 -14.12
N LEU A 120 -14.50 -26.64 -13.86
CA LEU A 120 -13.89 -26.81 -12.54
C LEU A 120 -14.30 -25.70 -11.55
N ASN A 121 -14.63 -24.51 -12.05
CA ASN A 121 -14.88 -23.32 -11.21
C ASN A 121 -13.66 -23.03 -10.32
N ASP A 122 -13.80 -22.99 -9.00
CA ASP A 122 -12.70 -22.71 -8.05
C ASP A 122 -11.96 -24.01 -7.61
N ASP A 123 -12.45 -25.19 -8.03
CA ASP A 123 -11.91 -26.51 -7.68
C ASP A 123 -10.65 -26.86 -8.51
N LEU A 124 -9.66 -25.99 -8.43
CA LEU A 124 -8.47 -25.95 -9.29
C LEU A 124 -7.22 -26.60 -8.66
N GLY A 125 -7.32 -27.13 -7.44
CA GLY A 125 -6.20 -27.75 -6.73
C GLY A 125 -5.12 -26.78 -6.21
N GLU A 126 -4.02 -27.37 -5.73
CA GLU A 126 -2.91 -26.70 -5.03
C GLU A 126 -2.25 -25.56 -5.82
N ASP A 127 -2.25 -25.62 -7.15
CA ASP A 127 -1.66 -24.60 -8.01
C ASP A 127 -2.65 -23.51 -8.46
N GLY A 128 -3.95 -23.70 -8.20
CA GLY A 128 -5.02 -22.76 -8.54
C GLY A 128 -5.22 -22.58 -10.04
N LEU A 129 -4.78 -23.53 -10.88
CA LEU A 129 -4.85 -23.45 -12.34
C LEU A 129 -5.71 -24.55 -12.96
N ASP A 130 -6.56 -24.17 -13.91
CA ASP A 130 -7.36 -25.14 -14.66
C ASP A 130 -6.50 -25.98 -15.63
N SER A 131 -6.20 -27.22 -15.25
CA SER A 131 -5.41 -28.14 -16.09
C SER A 131 -6.09 -28.48 -17.43
N SER A 132 -7.41 -28.27 -17.55
CA SER A 132 -8.18 -28.50 -18.78
C SER A 132 -8.00 -27.38 -19.81
N GLU A 133 -7.73 -26.15 -19.38
CA GLU A 133 -7.42 -25.02 -20.26
C GLU A 133 -5.95 -25.04 -20.74
N PHE A 134 -5.04 -25.61 -19.95
CA PHE A 134 -3.60 -25.58 -20.20
C PHE A 134 -3.04 -26.98 -20.53
N PRO A 135 -2.84 -27.34 -21.81
CA PRO A 135 -2.47 -28.70 -22.24
C PRO A 135 -1.06 -29.19 -21.81
N PHE A 136 -0.32 -28.37 -21.07
CA PHE A 136 0.99 -28.72 -20.49
C PHE A 136 0.93 -28.94 -18.98
N LEU A 137 -0.15 -28.52 -18.33
CA LEU A 137 -0.44 -28.80 -16.92
C LEU A 137 -1.16 -30.15 -16.83
N GLN A 138 -0.94 -30.86 -15.73
CA GLN A 138 -1.70 -32.05 -15.38
C GLN A 138 -2.53 -31.71 -14.15
N PRO A 139 -3.71 -32.34 -13.96
CA PRO A 139 -4.45 -32.19 -12.72
C PRO A 139 -3.53 -32.48 -11.54
N ASP A 140 -3.52 -31.58 -10.58
CA ASP A 140 -2.72 -31.66 -9.37
C ASP A 140 -3.57 -32.18 -8.20
N ALA A 141 -3.06 -32.05 -6.98
CA ALA A 141 -3.80 -32.49 -5.80
C ALA A 141 -4.87 -31.47 -5.47
N GLY A 142 -6.10 -31.93 -5.23
CA GLY A 142 -7.23 -31.04 -4.96
C GLY A 142 -8.19 -30.96 -6.15
N GLU A 143 -7.67 -30.77 -7.37
CA GLU A 143 -8.47 -30.46 -8.56
C GLU A 143 -9.65 -31.42 -8.81
N GLY A 144 -10.86 -30.85 -8.92
CA GLY A 144 -12.12 -31.52 -9.26
C GLY A 144 -12.65 -32.45 -8.15
N ASN A 145 -12.30 -32.23 -6.89
CA ASN A 145 -12.68 -33.11 -5.79
C ASN A 145 -13.96 -32.70 -5.05
N GLY A 146 -14.46 -31.49 -5.32
CA GLY A 146 -15.67 -30.91 -4.78
C GLY A 146 -15.53 -30.36 -3.36
N ARG A 147 -14.33 -29.95 -2.94
CA ARG A 147 -14.04 -29.36 -1.63
C ARG A 147 -13.03 -28.23 -1.77
N PRO A 148 -13.15 -27.17 -0.96
CA PRO A 148 -12.12 -26.15 -0.90
C PRO A 148 -10.82 -26.76 -0.38
N ASP A 149 -9.74 -26.53 -1.11
CA ASP A 149 -8.38 -26.92 -0.74
C ASP A 149 -7.43 -25.71 -0.73
N PRO A 150 -6.37 -25.71 0.11
CA PRO A 150 -5.37 -24.65 0.11
C PRO A 150 -4.73 -24.47 -1.27
N GLY A 151 -4.70 -23.23 -1.76
CA GLY A 151 -4.14 -22.88 -3.08
C GLY A 151 -5.20 -22.63 -4.15
N GLU A 152 -6.45 -23.02 -3.89
CA GLU A 152 -7.58 -22.72 -4.75
C GLU A 152 -8.03 -21.24 -4.63
N PRO A 153 -8.65 -20.66 -5.68
CA PRO A 153 -9.37 -19.38 -5.56
C PRO A 153 -10.42 -19.44 -4.45
N ASN A 154 -10.75 -18.31 -3.82
CA ASN A 154 -11.78 -18.24 -2.77
C ASN A 154 -11.50 -19.16 -1.55
N VAL A 155 -10.22 -19.44 -1.27
CA VAL A 155 -9.75 -20.15 -0.05
C VAL A 155 -8.57 -19.41 0.55
N ASP A 156 -8.67 -19.11 1.85
CA ASP A 156 -7.70 -18.28 2.57
C ASP A 156 -7.39 -16.97 1.80
N GLU A 157 -8.43 -16.29 1.28
CA GLU A 157 -8.26 -15.04 0.56
C GLU A 157 -7.95 -13.86 1.49
N TYR A 158 -7.71 -12.68 0.90
CA TYR A 158 -7.30 -11.50 1.66
C TYR A 158 -8.34 -11.13 2.74
N ASP A 159 -9.62 -11.16 2.44
CA ASP A 159 -10.68 -10.80 3.38
C ASP A 159 -10.91 -11.84 4.49
N GLU A 160 -10.50 -13.09 4.30
CA GLU A 160 -10.48 -14.13 5.32
C GLU A 160 -9.29 -13.96 6.29
N ILE A 161 -8.11 -13.67 5.75
CA ILE A 161 -6.87 -13.54 6.54
C ILE A 161 -6.76 -12.20 7.26
N LEU A 162 -7.17 -11.10 6.60
CA LEU A 162 -7.02 -9.74 7.12
C LEU A 162 -7.61 -9.57 8.53
N PRO A 163 -8.84 -10.04 8.83
CA PRO A 163 -9.40 -9.99 10.18
C PRO A 163 -8.50 -10.62 11.25
N MET A 164 -7.71 -11.63 10.91
CA MET A 164 -6.79 -12.30 11.84
C MET A 164 -5.55 -11.45 12.14
N LEU A 165 -5.16 -10.54 11.25
CA LEU A 165 -4.00 -9.67 11.43
C LEU A 165 -4.29 -8.44 12.29
N HIS A 166 -5.55 -8.05 12.45
CA HIS A 166 -5.90 -6.88 13.23
C HIS A 166 -6.23 -7.21 14.70
N ASP A 167 -5.68 -6.44 15.63
CA ASP A 167 -5.94 -6.60 17.06
C ASP A 167 -7.15 -5.76 17.51
N SER A 168 -8.23 -6.48 17.84
CA SER A 168 -9.49 -5.90 18.35
C SER A 168 -9.57 -5.79 19.88
N THR A 169 -8.48 -6.10 20.59
CA THR A 169 -8.45 -6.25 22.05
C THR A 169 -7.89 -5.03 22.79
N ALA A 170 -7.34 -4.05 22.06
CA ALA A 170 -6.83 -2.81 22.63
C ALA A 170 -7.97 -1.88 23.07
N THR A 171 -7.65 -0.97 23.98
CA THR A 171 -8.47 0.19 24.31
C THR A 171 -7.78 1.43 23.74
N VAL A 172 -8.52 2.24 22.99
CA VAL A 172 -7.97 3.39 22.26
C VAL A 172 -8.71 4.67 22.65
N TRP A 173 -7.95 5.71 22.98
CA TRP A 173 -8.50 7.05 23.18
C TRP A 173 -7.58 8.13 22.63
N LEU A 174 -8.20 9.24 22.25
CA LEU A 174 -7.53 10.48 21.88
C LEU A 174 -7.68 11.50 23.01
N THR A 175 -6.59 12.11 23.45
CA THR A 175 -6.59 13.15 24.49
C THR A 175 -6.13 14.48 23.92
N LYS A 176 -6.92 15.55 24.07
CA LYS A 176 -6.49 16.92 23.77
C LYS A 176 -5.46 17.36 24.81
N ALA A 177 -4.28 17.81 24.36
CA ALA A 177 -3.13 18.01 25.24
C ALA A 177 -3.33 19.13 26.27
N CYS A 178 -4.05 20.20 25.91
CA CYS A 178 -4.15 21.40 26.75
C CYS A 178 -5.14 21.29 27.92
N ASP A 179 -6.25 20.57 27.75
CA ASP A 179 -7.32 20.45 28.74
C ASP A 179 -7.60 19.02 29.20
N GLY A 180 -7.00 18.03 28.53
CA GLY A 180 -7.16 16.62 28.85
C GLY A 180 -8.50 16.03 28.42
N LEU A 181 -9.28 16.71 27.57
CA LEU A 181 -10.52 16.18 27.01
C LEU A 181 -10.23 14.88 26.25
N ARG A 182 -11.03 13.84 26.49
CA ARG A 182 -10.84 12.51 25.91
C ARG A 182 -11.97 12.10 24.99
N HIS A 183 -11.61 11.50 23.87
CA HIS A 183 -12.52 10.87 22.91
C HIS A 183 -12.20 9.38 22.80
N GLU A 184 -13.20 8.53 22.96
CA GLU A 184 -13.08 7.07 22.88
C GLU A 184 -13.15 6.60 21.42
N PHE A 185 -12.30 5.63 21.07
CA PHE A 185 -12.34 4.94 19.78
C PHE A 185 -12.76 3.49 20.01
N ILE A 186 -13.68 2.99 19.19
CA ILE A 186 -14.25 1.64 19.28
C ILE A 186 -13.86 0.82 18.07
N TRP A 187 -13.58 -0.46 18.30
CA TRP A 187 -13.30 -1.42 17.24
C TRP A 187 -14.49 -1.61 16.30
N GLN A 188 -14.24 -1.62 15.00
CA GLN A 188 -15.19 -1.96 13.95
C GLN A 188 -14.52 -2.96 12.98
N ALA A 189 -15.17 -4.10 12.73
CA ALA A 189 -14.62 -5.14 11.84
C ALA A 189 -14.57 -4.71 10.36
N LYS A 190 -15.43 -3.76 9.96
CA LYS A 190 -15.45 -3.12 8.64
C LYS A 190 -15.30 -1.61 8.82
N ALA A 191 -14.15 -1.17 9.32
CA ALA A 191 -13.90 0.22 9.66
C ALA A 191 -13.69 1.10 8.43
N ASP A 192 -13.10 0.51 7.38
CA ASP A 192 -12.83 1.10 6.08
C ASP A 192 -12.54 -0.02 5.04
N SER A 193 -12.26 0.34 3.79
CA SER A 193 -12.10 -0.61 2.69
C SER A 193 -11.03 -0.19 1.69
N PHE A 194 -10.54 -1.16 0.91
CA PHE A 194 -9.72 -0.91 -0.28
C PHE A 194 -10.17 -1.80 -1.44
N GLU A 195 -9.78 -1.40 -2.64
CA GLU A 195 -10.13 -2.13 -3.87
C GLU A 195 -8.95 -3.03 -4.29
N ILE A 196 -9.25 -4.30 -4.55
CA ILE A 196 -8.37 -5.20 -5.27
C ILE A 196 -8.87 -5.28 -6.70
N ILE A 197 -7.99 -4.92 -7.63
CA ILE A 197 -8.24 -5.09 -9.06
C ILE A 197 -7.77 -6.49 -9.42
N GLN A 198 -8.71 -7.42 -9.50
CA GLN A 198 -8.41 -8.74 -10.02
C GLN A 198 -8.36 -8.64 -11.55
N ASN A 199 -7.14 -8.72 -12.10
CA ASN A 199 -6.99 -9.06 -13.51
C ASN A 199 -7.26 -10.56 -13.61
N PRO A 200 -8.32 -11.00 -14.32
CA PRO A 200 -8.54 -12.43 -14.50
C PRO A 200 -7.32 -13.00 -15.21
N GLN A 201 -6.51 -13.78 -14.49
CA GLN A 201 -5.27 -14.37 -15.03
C GLN A 201 -5.56 -15.27 -16.25
N SER A 202 -6.81 -15.68 -16.46
CA SER A 202 -7.26 -16.52 -17.58
C SER A 202 -7.72 -15.78 -18.85
N ARG A 203 -7.83 -14.44 -18.89
CA ARG A 203 -8.39 -13.77 -20.08
C ARG A 203 -7.55 -12.60 -20.56
N ASN A 204 -6.66 -12.89 -21.53
CA ASN A 204 -5.95 -11.91 -22.38
C ASN A 204 -6.89 -11.08 -23.29
N ASP A 205 -8.17 -10.87 -22.92
CA ASP A 205 -9.11 -10.04 -23.67
C ASP A 205 -9.13 -8.61 -23.11
N PRO A 206 -8.57 -7.62 -23.82
CA PRO A 206 -8.56 -6.23 -23.38
C PRO A 206 -9.94 -5.55 -23.38
N ASN A 207 -11.03 -6.27 -23.70
CA ASN A 207 -12.41 -5.76 -23.71
C ASN A 207 -13.24 -6.21 -22.49
N ILE A 208 -12.67 -6.94 -21.54
CA ILE A 208 -13.35 -7.33 -20.31
C ILE A 208 -13.00 -6.32 -19.23
N ASP A 209 -14.02 -5.70 -18.64
CA ASP A 209 -13.84 -4.79 -17.51
C ASP A 209 -13.21 -5.56 -16.34
N PRO A 210 -12.20 -5.00 -15.65
CA PRO A 210 -11.59 -5.65 -14.50
C PRO A 210 -12.64 -5.89 -13.42
N ILE A 211 -12.52 -7.01 -12.70
CA ILE A 211 -13.32 -7.26 -11.51
C ILE A 211 -12.69 -6.42 -10.39
N ILE A 212 -13.47 -5.47 -9.87
CA ILE A 212 -13.09 -4.66 -8.71
C ILE A 212 -13.76 -5.28 -7.50
N GLU A 213 -12.94 -5.80 -6.61
CA GLU A 213 -13.38 -6.42 -5.38
C GLU A 213 -13.09 -5.47 -4.22
N MET A 214 -14.08 -5.25 -3.35
CA MET A 214 -13.95 -4.34 -2.22
C MET A 214 -13.70 -5.13 -0.95
N ASN A 215 -12.46 -5.06 -0.47
CA ASN A 215 -12.02 -5.71 0.76
C ASN A 215 -12.19 -4.75 1.93
N TYR A 216 -12.82 -5.21 3.01
CA TYR A 216 -12.99 -4.43 4.24
C TYR A 216 -11.96 -4.84 5.28
N TYR A 217 -11.48 -3.87 6.05
CA TYR A 217 -10.53 -4.14 7.12
C TYR A 217 -10.99 -3.57 8.46
N GLY A 218 -10.51 -4.20 9.53
CA GLY A 218 -10.86 -3.84 10.88
C GLY A 218 -9.97 -2.74 11.44
N ALA A 219 -10.56 -1.80 12.18
CA ALA A 219 -9.82 -0.74 12.87
C ALA A 219 -10.66 -0.09 13.98
N TYR A 220 -10.04 0.79 14.77
CA TYR A 220 -10.75 1.61 15.74
C TYR A 220 -11.17 2.94 15.11
N ARG A 221 -12.44 3.30 15.31
CA ARG A 221 -13.06 4.54 14.83
C ARG A 221 -13.60 5.33 16.01
N PRO A 222 -13.72 6.66 15.94
CA PRO A 222 -14.40 7.43 16.98
C PRO A 222 -15.76 6.86 17.33
N LYS A 223 -16.04 6.78 18.63
CA LYS A 223 -17.34 6.35 19.13
C LYS A 223 -18.46 7.33 18.81
N GLU A 224 -18.11 8.61 18.82
CA GLU A 224 -19.00 9.74 18.57
C GLU A 224 -18.23 10.85 17.88
N ASP A 225 -18.96 11.75 17.23
CA ASP A 225 -18.39 12.89 16.54
C ASP A 225 -17.87 13.94 17.53
N PHE A 226 -16.80 14.64 17.16
CA PHE A 226 -16.18 15.67 17.99
C PHE A 226 -15.45 16.72 17.14
N TYR A 227 -15.20 17.88 17.75
CA TYR A 227 -14.46 18.97 17.09
C TYR A 227 -12.97 18.87 17.40
N LEU A 228 -12.16 18.98 16.34
CA LEU A 228 -10.71 19.08 16.42
C LEU A 228 -10.27 20.55 16.26
N ASP A 229 -9.45 21.01 17.18
CA ASP A 229 -8.85 22.34 17.20
C ASP A 229 -7.43 22.25 16.63
N CYS A 230 -7.24 22.68 15.39
CA CYS A 230 -5.94 22.60 14.72
C CYS A 230 -4.83 23.48 15.34
N SER A 231 -5.16 24.31 16.34
CA SER A 231 -4.16 25.04 17.11
C SER A 231 -3.53 24.24 18.25
N GLU A 232 -4.04 23.02 18.50
CA GLU A 232 -3.72 22.22 19.67
C GLU A 232 -3.16 20.84 19.31
N SER A 233 -2.32 20.28 20.18
CA SER A 233 -1.83 18.90 20.06
C SER A 233 -2.82 17.89 20.62
N TYR A 234 -2.78 16.68 20.07
CA TYR A 234 -3.57 15.54 20.49
C TYR A 234 -2.69 14.30 20.66
N ILE A 235 -3.01 13.50 21.67
CA ILE A 235 -2.26 12.29 22.04
C ILE A 235 -3.18 11.09 21.90
N PHE A 236 -2.86 10.19 20.97
CA PHE A 236 -3.43 8.85 20.97
C PHE A 236 -2.78 8.00 22.05
N THR A 237 -3.59 7.26 22.79
CA THR A 237 -3.14 6.21 23.69
C THR A 237 -3.80 4.89 23.31
N ILE A 238 -2.99 3.85 23.17
CA ILE A 238 -3.40 2.48 22.87
C ILE A 238 -2.92 1.61 24.03
N ARG A 239 -3.85 0.95 24.71
CA ARG A 239 -3.55 0.11 25.88
C ARG A 239 -4.13 -1.28 25.74
N PHE A 240 -3.34 -2.29 26.06
CA PHE A 240 -3.73 -3.69 26.00
C PHE A 240 -4.09 -4.19 27.40
N ASP A 241 -5.35 -3.99 27.80
CA ASP A 241 -5.85 -4.40 29.12
C ASP A 241 -6.42 -5.81 29.15
N ASN A 242 -6.59 -6.45 28.00
CA ASN A 242 -7.14 -7.80 27.94
C ASN A 242 -6.04 -8.81 28.32
N PRO A 243 -6.20 -9.61 29.41
CA PRO A 243 -5.22 -10.62 29.80
C PRO A 243 -5.00 -11.72 28.77
N ALA A 244 -5.89 -11.86 27.77
CA ALA A 244 -5.72 -12.77 26.65
C ALA A 244 -4.83 -12.21 25.53
N SER A 245 -4.56 -10.90 25.52
CA SER A 245 -3.63 -10.31 24.54
C SER A 245 -2.20 -10.67 24.89
N VAL A 246 -1.41 -11.05 23.88
CA VAL A 246 0.04 -11.26 24.04
C VAL A 246 0.77 -9.97 24.43
N PHE A 247 0.13 -8.81 24.21
CA PHE A 247 0.64 -7.49 24.57
C PHE A 247 0.10 -6.97 25.90
N TYR A 248 -0.53 -7.83 26.73
CA TYR A 248 -1.16 -7.41 27.99
C TYR A 248 -0.24 -6.56 28.87
N GLY A 249 -0.75 -5.41 29.31
CA GLY A 249 -0.05 -4.43 30.13
C GLY A 249 0.81 -3.42 29.36
N LEU A 250 0.88 -3.53 28.03
CA LEU A 250 1.52 -2.54 27.17
C LEU A 250 0.63 -1.31 26.99
N GLU A 251 1.25 -0.13 27.08
CA GLU A 251 0.64 1.16 26.76
C GLU A 251 1.56 1.91 25.80
N ILE A 252 1.01 2.33 24.66
CA ILE A 252 1.72 3.07 23.63
C ILE A 252 1.02 4.41 23.44
N ASN A 253 1.82 5.48 23.34
CA ASN A 253 1.32 6.84 23.13
C ASN A 253 1.94 7.44 21.86
N GLY A 254 1.19 8.30 21.18
CA GLY A 254 1.68 9.07 20.05
C GLY A 254 0.98 10.40 19.91
N GLU A 255 1.74 11.43 19.57
CA GLU A 255 1.26 12.82 19.49
C GLU A 255 1.19 13.29 18.04
N THR A 256 0.15 14.05 17.71
CA THR A 256 0.04 14.82 16.46
C THR A 256 -0.60 16.17 16.74
N LYS A 257 -0.26 17.16 15.91
CA LYS A 257 -0.94 18.44 15.84
C LYS A 257 -1.59 18.54 14.46
N PRO A 258 -2.93 18.45 14.36
CA PRO A 258 -3.60 18.47 13.07
C PRO A 258 -3.46 19.82 12.38
N LEU A 259 -3.27 19.79 11.06
CA LEU A 259 -3.30 20.99 10.22
C LEU A 259 -4.72 21.22 9.67
N PRO A 260 -5.16 22.48 9.50
CA PRO A 260 -6.43 22.77 8.85
C PRO A 260 -6.41 22.33 7.37
N ALA A 261 -7.60 22.06 6.83
CA ALA A 261 -7.75 21.77 5.41
C ALA A 261 -7.27 22.94 4.53
N PRO A 262 -6.78 22.68 3.31
CA PRO A 262 -6.29 23.74 2.45
C PRO A 262 -7.46 24.63 2.00
N GLN A 263 -7.22 25.92 1.87
CA GLN A 263 -8.21 26.88 1.38
C GLN A 263 -7.95 27.18 -0.10
N PHE A 264 -8.83 26.72 -0.99
CA PHE A 264 -8.76 27.09 -2.41
C PHE A 264 -8.97 28.59 -2.60
N ILE A 265 -8.23 29.18 -3.54
CA ILE A 265 -8.28 30.61 -3.82
C ILE A 265 -8.29 30.91 -5.32
N LYS A 266 -8.92 32.02 -5.69
CA LYS A 266 -8.64 32.72 -6.94
C LYS A 266 -7.51 33.70 -6.69
N PHE A 267 -6.38 33.46 -7.33
CA PHE A 267 -5.22 34.33 -7.26
C PHE A 267 -5.22 35.31 -8.44
N SER A 268 -5.29 36.61 -8.16
CA SER A 268 -5.11 37.66 -9.17
C SER A 268 -4.04 38.66 -8.69
N PRO A 269 -3.40 39.42 -9.60
CA PRO A 269 -2.40 40.41 -9.21
C PRO A 269 -2.89 41.50 -8.23
N SER A 270 -4.22 41.67 -8.09
CA SER A 270 -4.83 42.71 -7.26
C SER A 270 -5.64 42.18 -6.07
N GLU A 271 -6.00 40.90 -6.07
CA GLU A 271 -6.93 40.32 -5.10
C GLU A 271 -6.74 38.80 -4.96
N ILE A 272 -6.86 38.32 -3.73
CA ILE A 272 -6.99 36.90 -3.40
C ILE A 272 -8.39 36.71 -2.83
N THR A 273 -9.16 35.81 -3.44
CA THR A 273 -10.52 35.49 -2.99
C THR A 273 -10.60 34.01 -2.65
N SER A 274 -11.06 33.68 -1.45
CA SER A 274 -11.34 32.30 -1.04
C SER A 274 -12.48 31.70 -1.86
N LEU A 275 -12.40 30.39 -2.09
CA LEU A 275 -13.42 29.59 -2.75
C LEU A 275 -14.09 28.66 -1.74
N GLU A 276 -15.40 28.57 -1.82
CA GLU A 276 -16.19 27.60 -1.06
C GLU A 276 -16.22 26.25 -1.78
N GLU A 277 -16.49 25.15 -1.08
CA GLU A 277 -16.57 23.80 -1.69
C GLU A 277 -17.61 23.71 -2.81
N SER A 278 -18.69 24.50 -2.72
CA SER A 278 -19.73 24.57 -3.75
C SER A 278 -19.31 25.36 -4.99
N ASP A 279 -18.20 26.09 -4.94
CA ASP A 279 -17.75 26.91 -6.05
C ASP A 279 -17.23 26.04 -7.21
N THR A 280 -17.41 26.55 -8.42
CA THR A 280 -16.88 25.94 -9.64
C THR A 280 -15.86 26.86 -10.28
N LEU A 281 -14.66 26.34 -10.48
CA LEU A 281 -13.63 26.90 -11.33
C LEU A 281 -13.94 26.59 -12.78
N PHE A 282 -13.71 27.55 -13.68
CA PHE A 282 -13.89 27.38 -15.11
C PHE A 282 -12.54 27.55 -15.81
N ALA A 283 -12.19 26.59 -16.66
CA ALA A 283 -11.01 26.63 -17.50
C ALA A 283 -11.39 26.34 -18.96
N ALA A 284 -10.67 26.94 -19.90
CA ALA A 284 -10.79 26.59 -21.31
C ALA A 284 -10.01 25.30 -21.59
N TYR A 285 -10.45 24.52 -22.59
CA TYR A 285 -9.68 23.40 -23.08
C TYR A 285 -8.29 23.86 -23.56
N GLY A 286 -7.25 23.19 -23.08
CA GLY A 286 -5.86 23.57 -23.35
C GLY A 286 -5.33 24.74 -22.49
N ASP A 287 -6.09 25.20 -21.50
CA ASP A 287 -5.60 26.17 -20.51
C ASP A 287 -4.42 25.58 -19.73
N THR A 288 -3.41 26.41 -19.49
CA THR A 288 -2.19 26.06 -18.73
C THR A 288 -2.06 26.91 -17.46
N ASN A 289 -3.16 27.54 -17.02
CA ASN A 289 -3.23 28.21 -15.73
C ASN A 289 -3.10 27.23 -14.56
N PHE A 290 -3.00 27.77 -13.35
CA PHE A 290 -2.84 26.99 -12.13
C PHE A 290 -4.10 27.06 -11.26
N ILE A 291 -4.37 25.98 -10.54
CA ILE A 291 -5.24 25.98 -9.37
C ILE A 291 -4.36 26.31 -8.17
N PHE A 292 -4.83 27.21 -7.29
CA PHE A 292 -4.08 27.67 -6.12
C PHE A 292 -4.84 27.39 -4.82
N TRP A 293 -4.09 27.12 -3.76
CA TRP A 293 -4.61 27.00 -2.40
C TRP A 293 -3.63 27.54 -1.37
N LEU A 294 -4.16 27.94 -0.22
CA LEU A 294 -3.42 28.36 0.97
C LEU A 294 -3.47 27.26 2.02
N SER A 295 -2.36 27.08 2.73
CA SER A 295 -2.25 26.12 3.84
C SER A 295 -1.43 26.71 4.99
N ASP A 296 -1.50 26.05 6.15
CA ASP A 296 -0.72 26.41 7.33
C ASP A 296 0.79 26.40 7.07
N LEU A 297 1.55 27.28 7.73
CA LEU A 297 3.01 27.40 7.57
C LEU A 297 3.78 26.11 7.90
N GLU A 298 3.24 25.25 8.74
CA GLU A 298 3.83 23.95 9.08
C GLU A 298 3.64 22.91 7.96
N THR A 299 2.78 23.18 6.97
CA THR A 299 2.53 22.26 5.87
C THR A 299 3.78 22.04 5.03
N SER A 300 4.19 20.78 4.89
CA SER A 300 5.34 20.39 4.07
C SER A 300 4.99 19.51 2.88
N THR A 301 3.85 18.83 2.89
CA THR A 301 3.47 17.84 1.88
C THR A 301 1.96 17.93 1.60
N TYR A 302 1.62 17.81 0.32
CA TYR A 302 0.26 17.68 -0.18
C TYR A 302 0.08 16.34 -0.87
N TYR A 303 -1.16 15.88 -0.93
CA TYR A 303 -1.60 14.89 -1.91
C TYR A 303 -2.70 15.48 -2.77
N VAL A 304 -2.48 15.47 -4.09
CA VAL A 304 -3.39 16.04 -5.07
C VAL A 304 -4.12 14.91 -5.78
N GLU A 305 -5.43 15.05 -5.90
CA GLU A 305 -6.30 14.09 -6.57
C GLU A 305 -7.24 14.84 -7.52
N MET A 306 -7.44 14.29 -8.70
CA MET A 306 -8.49 14.77 -9.61
C MET A 306 -9.30 13.59 -10.13
N GLU A 307 -10.62 13.71 -10.05
CA GLU A 307 -11.58 12.71 -10.52
C GLU A 307 -12.48 13.34 -11.59
N SER A 308 -12.73 12.60 -12.66
CA SER A 308 -13.67 13.00 -13.72
C SER A 308 -15.09 12.54 -13.40
N TYR A 309 -16.06 13.42 -13.66
CA TYR A 309 -17.48 13.19 -13.40
C TYR A 309 -18.26 13.22 -14.71
N PHE A 310 -18.79 12.07 -15.11
CA PHE A 310 -19.68 11.94 -16.27
C PHE A 310 -21.15 11.92 -15.85
N SER A 311 -21.43 11.31 -14.70
CA SER A 311 -22.73 11.24 -14.04
C SER A 311 -22.51 11.10 -12.52
N PRO A 312 -23.52 11.29 -11.65
CA PRO A 312 -23.38 11.10 -10.20
C PRO A 312 -22.80 9.74 -9.81
N ASP A 313 -23.07 8.71 -10.62
CA ASP A 313 -22.66 7.32 -10.39
C ASP A 313 -21.42 6.93 -11.23
N SER A 314 -20.75 7.89 -11.87
CA SER A 314 -19.62 7.65 -12.77
C SER A 314 -18.49 8.62 -12.47
N ILE A 315 -17.77 8.30 -11.40
CA ILE A 315 -16.55 8.95 -10.94
C ILE A 315 -15.38 8.11 -11.41
N VAL A 316 -14.49 8.67 -12.21
CA VAL A 316 -13.28 7.96 -12.68
C VAL A 316 -12.05 8.73 -12.23
N PRO A 317 -11.14 8.11 -11.44
CA PRO A 317 -9.86 8.72 -11.09
C PRO A 317 -9.12 9.14 -12.36
N PHE A 318 -8.71 10.41 -12.42
CA PHE A 318 -8.01 10.95 -13.59
C PHE A 318 -6.50 11.02 -13.34
N TYR A 319 -6.07 11.63 -12.24
CA TYR A 319 -4.70 11.48 -11.74
C TYR A 319 -4.63 11.72 -10.24
N THR A 320 -3.55 11.21 -9.63
CA THR A 320 -3.15 11.53 -8.27
C THR A 320 -1.64 11.66 -8.19
N HIS A 321 -1.11 12.52 -7.32
CA HIS A 321 0.33 12.57 -7.01
C HIS A 321 0.60 13.36 -5.71
N PRO A 322 1.74 13.11 -5.05
CA PRO A 322 2.22 14.01 -4.01
C PRO A 322 2.62 15.37 -4.61
N SER A 323 2.49 16.44 -3.83
CA SER A 323 2.91 17.79 -4.19
C SER A 323 3.49 18.53 -2.97
N PHE A 324 4.09 19.69 -3.19
CA PHE A 324 4.82 20.46 -2.18
C PHE A 324 4.46 21.94 -2.23
N PRO A 325 4.55 22.66 -1.11
CA PRO A 325 4.46 24.11 -1.11
C PRO A 325 5.46 24.75 -2.09
N SER A 326 4.98 25.72 -2.87
CA SER A 326 5.81 26.43 -3.84
C SER A 326 6.68 27.47 -3.16
N SER A 327 7.97 27.48 -3.48
CA SER A 327 8.93 28.47 -2.98
C SER A 327 8.87 29.81 -3.72
N GLU A 328 8.29 29.83 -4.93
CA GLU A 328 8.29 30.99 -5.83
C GLU A 328 7.29 32.08 -5.39
N PHE A 329 6.25 31.69 -4.64
CA PHE A 329 5.18 32.59 -4.18
C PHE A 329 5.25 32.92 -2.67
N LEU A 330 6.27 32.44 -1.96
CA LEU A 330 6.47 32.65 -0.51
C LEU A 330 6.58 34.12 -0.08
N ASN A 331 6.89 35.04 -1.01
CA ASN A 331 7.07 36.46 -0.70
C ASN A 331 5.75 37.25 -0.57
N GLY A 332 4.58 36.62 -0.75
CA GLY A 332 3.30 37.33 -0.91
C GLY A 332 2.34 37.33 0.27
N ILE A 333 2.38 36.32 1.16
CA ILE A 333 1.39 36.17 2.24
C ILE A 333 2.11 35.66 3.51
N PRO A 334 2.31 36.50 4.54
CA PRO A 334 3.22 36.19 5.65
C PRO A 334 2.79 35.02 6.54
N ASP A 335 1.51 34.64 6.51
CA ASP A 335 0.93 33.67 7.46
C ASP A 335 0.55 32.32 6.82
N TYR A 336 0.83 32.12 5.53
CA TYR A 336 0.42 30.91 4.79
C TYR A 336 1.51 30.44 3.82
N VAL A 337 1.53 29.14 3.54
CA VAL A 337 2.22 28.60 2.37
C VAL A 337 1.24 28.45 1.21
N ILE A 338 1.75 28.57 -0.02
CA ILE A 338 0.95 28.46 -1.25
C ILE A 338 1.26 27.13 -1.92
N GLY A 339 0.21 26.35 -2.20
CA GLY A 339 0.27 25.24 -3.13
C GLY A 339 -0.32 25.63 -4.48
N LEU A 340 0.16 24.96 -5.52
CA LEU A 340 -0.29 25.17 -6.89
C LEU A 340 -0.27 23.88 -7.68
N GLU A 341 -1.20 23.73 -8.61
CA GLU A 341 -1.24 22.63 -9.57
C GLU A 341 -1.49 23.17 -10.98
N PRO A 342 -0.60 22.91 -11.95
CA PRO A 342 -0.84 23.30 -13.33
C PRO A 342 -1.98 22.50 -13.95
N LEU A 343 -2.93 23.20 -14.59
CA LEU A 343 -3.83 22.56 -15.54
C LEU A 343 -2.99 22.06 -16.73
N THR A 344 -3.09 20.77 -17.02
CA THR A 344 -2.42 20.19 -18.18
C THR A 344 -3.32 20.31 -19.40
N GLY A 345 -2.74 20.58 -20.57
CA GLY A 345 -3.49 20.60 -21.84
C GLY A 345 -4.07 19.24 -22.25
N GLN A 346 -3.85 18.19 -21.44
CA GLN A 346 -4.40 16.85 -21.63
C GLN A 346 -5.77 16.67 -20.95
N ILE A 347 -6.19 17.61 -20.09
CA ILE A 347 -7.51 17.57 -19.45
C ILE A 347 -8.56 17.88 -20.51
N LEU A 348 -9.42 16.92 -20.81
CA LEU A 348 -10.49 17.04 -21.80
C LEU A 348 -11.64 17.92 -21.27
N PRO A 349 -12.50 18.46 -22.15
CA PRO A 349 -13.71 19.15 -21.71
C PRO A 349 -14.59 18.22 -20.86
N GLY A 350 -15.00 18.69 -19.69
CA GLY A 350 -15.66 17.84 -18.70
C GLY A 350 -15.88 18.52 -17.35
N LEU A 351 -16.49 17.78 -16.42
CA LEU A 351 -16.56 18.15 -15.01
C LEU A 351 -15.58 17.30 -14.22
N TYR A 352 -14.86 17.94 -13.31
CA TYR A 352 -13.88 17.30 -12.45
C TYR A 352 -14.07 17.75 -11.01
N ARG A 353 -13.80 16.85 -10.06
CA ARG A 353 -13.56 17.20 -8.66
C ARG A 353 -12.05 17.24 -8.46
N PHE A 354 -11.55 18.39 -8.04
CA PHE A 354 -10.14 18.59 -7.71
C PHE A 354 -10.01 18.67 -6.20
N SER A 355 -9.21 17.79 -5.61
CA SER A 355 -9.04 17.72 -4.17
C SER A 355 -7.57 17.82 -3.78
N VAL A 356 -7.34 18.47 -2.64
CA VAL A 356 -6.02 18.54 -2.03
C VAL A 356 -6.14 18.12 -0.57
N SER A 357 -5.26 17.22 -0.18
CA SER A 357 -5.08 16.80 1.21
C SER A 357 -3.80 17.40 1.77
N VAL A 358 -3.91 18.04 2.94
CA VAL A 358 -2.80 18.53 3.75
C VAL A 358 -2.48 17.48 4.80
N MET A 359 -1.21 17.09 4.89
CA MET A 359 -0.73 16.18 5.92
C MET A 359 0.10 16.97 6.92
N ASP A 360 -0.01 16.65 8.21
CA ASP A 360 0.97 17.16 9.17
C ASP A 360 2.39 16.66 8.83
N PRO A 361 3.45 17.33 9.32
CA PRO A 361 4.82 16.97 8.96
C PRO A 361 5.21 15.52 9.28
N ALA A 362 4.68 14.92 10.36
CA ALA A 362 5.00 13.54 10.72
C ALA A 362 4.41 12.57 9.70
N PHE A 363 3.12 12.72 9.39
CA PHE A 363 2.45 11.87 8.40
C PHE A 363 2.95 12.13 6.97
N GLY A 364 3.15 13.39 6.59
CA GLY A 364 3.67 13.75 5.27
C GLY A 364 5.08 13.19 5.01
N ASN A 365 5.96 13.22 6.01
CA ASN A 365 7.28 12.59 5.91
C ASN A 365 7.18 11.07 5.79
N TYR A 366 6.32 10.43 6.58
CA TYR A 366 6.05 8.99 6.46
C TYR A 366 5.59 8.65 5.04
N TYR A 367 4.57 9.34 4.54
CA TYR A 367 3.99 9.13 3.23
C TYR A 367 5.00 9.34 2.08
N TYR A 368 5.71 10.47 2.07
CA TYR A 368 6.59 10.82 0.95
C TYR A 368 7.93 10.07 0.94
N SER A 369 8.37 9.58 2.09
CA SER A 369 9.66 8.91 2.20
C SER A 369 9.78 7.65 1.34
N ASN A 370 8.68 7.14 0.74
CA ASN A 370 8.62 5.92 -0.07
C ASN A 370 9.34 4.76 0.62
N LEU A 371 9.35 4.76 1.96
CA LEU A 371 10.09 3.77 2.71
C LEU A 371 9.42 2.42 2.50
N PRO A 372 10.21 1.35 2.30
CA PRO A 372 9.64 0.02 2.22
C PRO A 372 8.82 -0.24 3.48
N ILE A 373 7.58 -0.71 3.31
CA ILE A 373 6.74 -1.21 4.42
C ILE A 373 7.49 -2.25 5.28
N LYS A 374 8.53 -2.89 4.71
CA LYS A 374 9.40 -3.87 5.35
C LYS A 374 10.62 -3.26 6.07
N ASP A 375 10.75 -1.93 6.19
CA ASP A 375 11.84 -1.30 6.94
C ASP A 375 11.66 -1.56 8.45
N PRO A 376 12.45 -2.49 9.04
CA PRO A 376 12.23 -2.96 10.40
C PRO A 376 12.58 -1.90 11.46
N GLU A 377 13.29 -0.83 11.08
CA GLU A 377 13.55 0.29 12.00
C GLU A 377 12.34 1.24 12.12
N LYS A 378 11.37 1.16 11.20
CA LYS A 378 10.28 2.13 11.08
C LYS A 378 8.87 1.55 11.04
N SER A 379 8.69 0.30 10.62
CA SER A 379 7.38 -0.38 10.67
C SER A 379 6.87 -0.46 12.11
N ASN A 380 7.80 -0.65 13.05
CA ASN A 380 7.60 -0.55 14.48
C ASN A 380 8.70 0.38 15.00
N LEU A 381 8.45 1.70 15.01
CA LEU A 381 9.40 2.63 15.63
C LEU A 381 9.73 2.06 17.01
N ARG A 382 11.02 1.97 17.33
CA ARG A 382 11.49 1.51 18.64
C ARG A 382 12.16 2.67 19.35
N ASP A 383 11.96 2.74 20.66
CA ASP A 383 12.73 3.67 21.48
C ASP A 383 14.19 3.19 21.66
N GLN A 384 14.98 3.98 22.38
CA GLN A 384 16.40 3.69 22.62
C GLN A 384 16.62 2.39 23.42
N GLU A 385 15.57 1.88 24.07
CA GLU A 385 15.58 0.62 24.81
C GLU A 385 15.03 -0.56 23.98
N GLY A 386 14.69 -0.33 22.70
CA GLY A 386 14.20 -1.36 21.78
C GLY A 386 12.73 -1.71 21.96
N ARG A 387 11.98 -0.95 22.78
CA ARG A 387 10.54 -1.18 23.01
C ARG A 387 9.74 -0.62 21.84
N VAL A 388 8.66 -1.30 21.48
CA VAL A 388 7.72 -0.84 20.45
C VAL A 388 7.12 0.49 20.89
N VAL A 389 7.22 1.49 20.03
CA VAL A 389 6.43 2.71 20.11
C VAL A 389 5.42 2.72 18.95
N ILE A 390 4.63 3.79 18.84
CA ILE A 390 3.64 3.91 17.78
C ILE A 390 4.33 3.98 16.41
N GLY A 391 3.77 3.31 15.39
CA GLY A 391 4.32 3.33 14.03
C GLY A 391 4.20 4.72 13.42
N VAL A 392 3.05 5.03 12.84
CA VAL A 392 2.74 6.38 12.33
C VAL A 392 1.60 6.99 13.11
N VAL A 393 1.79 8.24 13.52
CA VAL A 393 0.70 9.09 14.03
C VAL A 393 0.72 10.38 13.26
N GLY A 394 -0.45 10.77 12.79
CA GLY A 394 -0.63 12.08 12.25
C GLY A 394 -2.06 12.37 11.87
N SER A 395 -2.19 13.24 10.89
CA SER A 395 -3.44 13.83 10.48
C SER A 395 -3.40 14.14 8.99
N ILE A 396 -4.58 14.10 8.39
CA ILE A 396 -4.78 14.47 7.00
C ILE A 396 -6.10 15.24 6.89
N ALA A 397 -6.04 16.42 6.29
CA ALA A 397 -7.18 17.30 6.10
C ALA A 397 -7.42 17.55 4.62
N LYS A 398 -8.59 17.15 4.10
CA LYS A 398 -8.93 17.25 2.68
C LYS A 398 -9.89 18.39 2.43
N ASN A 399 -9.66 19.15 1.36
CA ASN A 399 -10.65 20.05 0.78
C ASN A 399 -10.78 19.79 -0.72
N SER A 400 -11.92 20.14 -1.31
CA SER A 400 -12.20 19.94 -2.73
C SER A 400 -12.86 21.17 -3.37
N VAL A 401 -12.66 21.31 -4.68
CA VAL A 401 -13.35 22.31 -5.52
C VAL A 401 -13.78 21.67 -6.84
N TRP A 402 -14.86 22.17 -7.43
CA TRP A 402 -15.28 21.73 -8.76
C TRP A 402 -14.50 22.46 -9.85
N LEU A 403 -14.09 21.73 -10.89
CA LEU A 403 -13.46 22.27 -12.09
C LEU A 403 -14.29 21.89 -13.32
N ARG A 404 -14.72 22.90 -14.08
CA ARG A 404 -15.37 22.73 -15.39
C ARG A 404 -14.40 23.15 -16.49
N VAL A 405 -14.03 22.20 -17.35
CA VAL A 405 -13.23 22.45 -18.56
C VAL A 405 -14.17 22.53 -19.77
N GLN A 406 -14.05 23.59 -20.56
CA GLN A 406 -14.94 23.90 -21.70
C GLN A 406 -14.22 23.97 -23.04
#